data_AF-A0A3S4INT2-F1
#
_entry.id   AF-A0A3S4INT2-F1
#
_cell.length_a   1.000
_cell.length_b   1.000
_cell.length_c   1.000
_cell.angle_alpha   90.00
_cell.angle_beta   90.00
_cell.angle_gamma   90.00
#
_symmetry.space_group_name_H-M   'P 1'
#
loop_
_entity.id
_entity.type
_entity.pdbx_description
1 polymer ?
#
loop_
_entity_poly.entity_id
_entity_poly.type
_entity_poly.pdbx_seq_one_letter_code
_entity_poly.pdbx_strand_id
1 'polypeptide(L)'
;MLDGDDRVEKPEGICAEAVSPEHPVVNGFSDYPVFLGYNQAVARDDADVVLTINNDPLLVFGEYQQGKTACFMSDCSPHWGTQQFMSWPFLYRPVGQHASIHRQKIKNNGVTKVTPFIKYKD
;
A
#
# COMPACT_ATOMS: atom_id res chain seq x y z
N MET A 1 -3.31 5.72 17.36
CA MET A 1 -2.98 4.31 17.03
C MET A 1 -4.16 3.49 17.51
N LEU A 2 -4.53 2.43 16.79
CA LEU A 2 -5.59 1.53 17.28
C LEU A 2 -5.10 0.81 18.53
N ASP A 3 -6.00 0.55 19.47
CA ASP A 3 -5.68 -0.24 20.66
C ASP A 3 -5.66 -1.72 20.28
N GLY A 4 -4.51 -2.39 20.45
CA GLY A 4 -4.37 -3.83 20.26
C GLY A 4 -3.59 -4.27 19.01
N ASP A 5 -3.84 -5.50 18.58
CA ASP A 5 -3.26 -6.12 17.38
C ASP A 5 -4.03 -5.62 16.15
N ASP A 6 -3.34 -4.89 15.28
CA ASP A 6 -3.92 -4.25 14.10
C ASP A 6 -3.95 -5.16 12.86
N ARG A 7 -3.53 -6.43 12.98
CA ARG A 7 -3.48 -7.36 11.85
C ARG A 7 -4.88 -7.87 11.51
N VAL A 8 -5.26 -7.71 10.24
CA VAL A 8 -6.47 -8.27 9.67
C VAL A 8 -6.07 -9.38 8.69
N GLU A 9 -6.31 -10.63 9.08
CA GLU A 9 -6.10 -11.81 8.23
C GLU A 9 -7.37 -12.10 7.42
N LYS A 10 -7.22 -12.25 6.10
CA LYS A 10 -8.30 -12.48 5.14
C LYS A 10 -7.93 -13.62 4.19
N PRO A 11 -7.84 -14.87 4.70
CA PRO A 11 -7.48 -16.03 3.87
C PRO A 11 -8.44 -16.26 2.69
N GLU A 12 -9.68 -15.80 2.78
CA GLU A 12 -10.67 -15.79 1.69
C GLU A 12 -10.29 -14.84 0.54
N GLY A 13 -9.39 -13.90 0.78
CA GLY A 13 -8.97 -12.88 -0.17
C GLY A 13 -9.91 -11.67 -0.22
N ILE A 14 -9.34 -10.49 -0.26
CA ILE A 14 -10.05 -9.20 -0.43
C ILE A 14 -9.36 -8.37 -1.50
N CYS A 15 -10.14 -7.70 -2.33
CA CYS A 15 -9.63 -6.84 -3.40
C CYS A 15 -9.36 -5.42 -2.88
N ALA A 16 -8.31 -4.80 -3.42
CA ALA A 16 -8.14 -3.35 -3.28
C ALA A 16 -9.11 -2.60 -4.19
N GLU A 17 -9.51 -1.40 -3.76
CA GLU A 17 -10.38 -0.50 -4.50
C GLU A 17 -9.74 0.89 -4.56
N ALA A 18 -9.92 1.59 -5.68
CA ALA A 18 -9.44 2.95 -5.83
C ALA A 18 -10.55 3.94 -5.47
N VAL A 19 -10.27 4.78 -4.47
CA VAL A 19 -11.15 5.90 -4.09
C VAL A 19 -10.79 7.18 -4.83
N SER A 20 -9.53 7.29 -5.28
CA SER A 20 -9.02 8.42 -6.07
C SER A 20 -8.28 7.89 -7.32
N PRO A 21 -8.99 7.27 -8.29
CA PRO A 21 -8.38 6.62 -9.44
C PRO A 21 -7.59 7.57 -10.36
N GLU A 22 -7.87 8.87 -10.30
CA GLU A 22 -7.15 9.93 -11.01
C GLU A 22 -5.82 10.33 -10.35
N HIS A 23 -5.56 9.87 -9.12
CA HIS A 23 -4.32 10.20 -8.41
C HIS A 23 -3.10 9.74 -9.24
N PRO A 24 -2.05 10.57 -9.40
CA PRO A 24 -0.96 10.28 -10.32
C PRO A 24 -0.32 8.90 -10.12
N VAL A 25 -0.30 8.39 -8.88
CA VAL A 25 0.28 7.08 -8.52
C VAL A 25 -0.56 5.87 -8.95
N VAL A 26 -1.87 6.01 -9.11
CA VAL A 26 -2.75 4.87 -9.47
C VAL A 26 -3.50 5.11 -10.77
N ASN A 27 -3.28 6.26 -11.42
CA ASN A 27 -3.93 6.59 -12.67
C ASN A 27 -3.67 5.54 -13.76
N GLY A 28 -4.76 4.99 -14.29
CA GLY A 28 -4.76 3.93 -15.29
C GLY A 28 -4.39 2.55 -14.74
N PHE A 29 -4.37 2.34 -13.43
CA PHE A 29 -4.34 1.00 -12.84
C PHE A 29 -5.70 0.33 -13.04
N SER A 30 -5.67 -0.95 -13.38
CA SER A 30 -6.83 -1.81 -13.51
C SER A 30 -6.56 -3.15 -12.85
N ASP A 31 -7.61 -3.96 -12.67
CA ASP A 31 -7.50 -5.33 -12.19
C ASP A 31 -6.78 -5.43 -10.84
N TYR A 32 -7.25 -4.63 -9.88
CA TYR A 32 -6.66 -4.55 -8.56
C TYR A 32 -6.53 -5.94 -7.92
N PRO A 33 -5.36 -6.25 -7.36
CA PRO A 33 -5.04 -7.60 -6.90
C PRO A 33 -5.77 -7.94 -5.61
N VAL A 34 -5.89 -9.25 -5.36
CA VAL A 34 -6.37 -9.79 -4.10
C VAL A 34 -5.23 -9.80 -3.08
N PHE A 35 -5.54 -9.46 -1.84
CA PHE A 35 -4.65 -9.57 -0.68
C PHE A 35 -5.24 -10.52 0.36
N LEU A 36 -4.36 -11.18 1.12
CA LEU A 36 -4.77 -12.10 2.20
C LEU A 36 -4.70 -11.48 3.60
N GLY A 37 -4.44 -10.18 3.67
CA GLY A 37 -4.45 -9.44 4.92
C GLY A 37 -3.79 -8.07 4.80
N TYR A 38 -3.92 -7.27 5.85
CA TYR A 38 -3.37 -5.92 5.96
C TYR A 38 -3.32 -5.49 7.43
N ASN A 39 -2.59 -4.41 7.72
CA ASN A 39 -2.66 -3.72 9.01
C ASN A 39 -3.78 -2.67 8.97
N GLN A 40 -4.76 -2.79 9.87
CA GLN A 40 -5.82 -1.81 10.00
C GLN A 40 -5.25 -0.49 10.53
N ALA A 41 -5.64 0.61 9.90
CA ALA A 41 -5.23 1.95 10.31
C ALA A 41 -6.36 2.94 10.07
N VAL A 42 -6.28 4.07 10.76
CA VAL A 42 -7.14 5.24 10.49
C VAL A 42 -6.26 6.29 9.84
N ALA A 43 -6.65 6.76 8.66
CA ALA A 43 -5.96 7.86 8.00
C ALA A 43 -6.10 9.14 8.82
N ARG A 44 -5.10 10.02 8.76
CA ARG A 44 -5.24 11.37 9.31
C ARG A 44 -6.17 12.19 8.44
N ASP A 45 -6.82 13.20 9.02
CA ASP A 45 -7.75 14.08 8.29
C ASP A 45 -7.06 14.86 7.16
N ASP A 46 -5.74 15.07 7.26
CA ASP A 46 -4.89 15.77 6.29
C ASP A 46 -4.17 14.82 5.31
N ALA A 47 -4.50 13.53 5.34
CA ALA A 47 -3.87 12.53 4.48
C ALA A 47 -4.77 12.15 3.30
N ASP A 48 -4.14 11.92 2.15
CA ASP A 48 -4.82 11.51 0.92
C ASP A 48 -4.90 9.98 0.85
N VAL A 49 -6.07 9.42 1.15
CA VAL A 49 -6.35 8.00 0.93
C VAL A 49 -6.63 7.80 -0.56
N VAL A 50 -5.84 6.94 -1.22
CA VAL A 50 -5.92 6.70 -2.66
C VAL A 50 -6.48 5.31 -2.97
N LEU A 51 -6.10 4.30 -2.17
CA LEU A 51 -6.68 2.97 -2.23
C LEU A 51 -7.27 2.58 -0.88
N THR A 52 -8.37 1.86 -0.92
CA THR A 52 -9.00 1.20 0.24
C THR A 52 -8.99 -0.31 0.06
N ILE A 53 -9.15 -1.02 1.18
CA ILE A 53 -9.34 -2.47 1.21
C ILE A 53 -10.28 -2.80 2.36
N ASN A 54 -11.37 -3.51 2.08
CA ASN A 54 -12.38 -3.82 3.11
C ASN A 54 -12.86 -2.57 3.90
N ASN A 55 -13.01 -1.44 3.20
CA ASN A 55 -13.33 -0.10 3.73
C ASN A 55 -12.26 0.57 4.63
N ASP A 56 -11.12 -0.08 4.85
CA ASP A 56 -9.97 0.52 5.54
C ASP A 56 -8.98 1.13 4.53
N PRO A 57 -8.15 2.10 4.92
CA PRO A 57 -7.12 2.66 4.05
C PRO A 57 -6.08 1.59 3.69
N LEU A 58 -5.77 1.45 2.40
CA LEU A 58 -4.71 0.58 1.89
C LEU A 58 -3.49 1.36 1.42
N LEU A 59 -3.69 2.44 0.67
CA LEU A 59 -2.61 3.31 0.21
C LEU A 59 -2.94 4.75 0.56
N VAL A 60 -2.09 5.35 1.40
CA VAL A 60 -2.28 6.70 1.94
C VAL A 60 -1.04 7.54 1.67
N PHE A 61 -1.23 8.77 1.24
CA PHE A 61 -0.19 9.77 1.11
C PHE A 61 -0.39 10.88 2.14
N GLY A 62 0.70 11.50 2.54
CA GLY A 62 0.65 12.66 3.42
C GLY A 62 1.97 13.41 3.39
N GLU A 63 2.04 14.48 4.16
CA GLU A 63 3.23 15.31 4.25
C GLU A 63 3.74 15.37 5.69
N TYR A 64 5.05 15.48 5.84
CA TYR A 64 5.67 15.75 7.13
C TYR A 64 6.79 16.76 6.94
N GLN A 65 6.57 17.98 7.43
CA GLN A 65 7.43 19.13 7.17
C GLN A 65 7.60 19.35 5.66
N GLN A 66 8.82 19.26 5.14
CA GLN A 66 9.12 19.40 3.70
C GLN A 66 9.12 18.05 2.96
N GLY A 67 8.88 16.94 3.67
CA GLY A 67 8.92 15.60 3.13
C GLY A 67 7.55 15.08 2.72
N LYS A 68 7.51 14.29 1.64
CA LYS A 68 6.34 13.49 1.26
C LYS A 68 6.42 12.10 1.88
N THR A 69 5.28 11.60 2.33
CA THR A 69 5.15 10.28 2.97
C THR A 69 4.11 9.45 2.25
N ALA A 70 4.30 8.14 2.30
CA ALA A 70 3.33 7.17 1.78
C ALA A 70 3.31 5.94 2.69
N CYS A 71 2.12 5.40 2.93
CA CYS A 71 1.91 4.17 3.69
C CYS A 71 1.07 3.20 2.85
N PHE A 72 1.58 1.98 2.67
CA PHE A 72 0.84 0.87 2.10
C PHE A 72 0.62 -0.17 3.19
N MET A 73 -0.63 -0.55 3.43
CA MET A 73 -1.02 -1.28 4.64
C MET A 73 -0.98 -2.81 4.49
N SER A 74 -0.81 -3.35 3.28
CA SER A 74 -0.61 -4.79 3.06
C SER A 74 0.88 -5.11 2.81
N ASP A 75 1.19 -6.39 2.59
CA ASP A 75 2.55 -6.86 2.35
C ASP A 75 2.89 -6.85 0.84
N CYS A 76 4.15 -6.61 0.52
CA CYS A 76 4.68 -6.77 -0.84
C CYS A 76 5.32 -8.14 -1.10
N SER A 77 5.12 -9.05 -0.16
CA SER A 77 5.57 -10.42 -0.20
C SER A 77 4.54 -11.37 0.44
N PRO A 78 4.67 -12.68 0.21
CA PRO A 78 3.80 -13.66 0.86
C PRO A 78 3.91 -13.60 2.40
N HIS A 79 2.86 -13.95 3.14
CA HIS A 79 1.62 -14.56 2.67
C HIS A 79 0.51 -13.57 2.28
N TRP A 80 0.52 -12.31 2.73
CA TRP A 80 -0.53 -11.34 2.39
C TRP A 80 -0.48 -10.85 0.95
N GLY A 81 0.73 -10.61 0.43
CA GLY A 81 0.94 -10.32 -0.99
C GLY A 81 0.78 -11.59 -1.82
N THR A 82 -0.37 -11.76 -2.46
CA THR A 82 -0.66 -12.92 -3.31
C THR A 82 0.28 -12.96 -4.53
N GLN A 83 0.40 -14.14 -5.15
CA GLN A 83 1.13 -14.27 -6.42
C GLN A 83 0.50 -13.42 -7.54
N GLN A 84 -0.81 -13.19 -7.47
CA GLN A 84 -1.52 -12.27 -8.36
C GLN A 84 -1.00 -10.84 -8.19
N PHE A 85 -0.84 -10.37 -6.94
CA PHE A 85 -0.24 -9.06 -6.69
C PHE A 85 1.21 -8.99 -7.20
N MET A 86 2.02 -10.00 -6.88
CA MET A 86 3.42 -10.01 -7.28
C MET A 86 3.62 -10.04 -8.80
N SER A 87 2.66 -10.59 -9.54
CA SER A 87 2.64 -10.66 -11.00
C SER A 87 1.80 -9.55 -11.64
N TRP A 88 1.26 -8.62 -10.84
CA TRP A 88 0.39 -7.56 -11.31
C TRP A 88 1.20 -6.57 -12.17
N PRO A 89 0.79 -6.27 -13.41
CA PRO A 89 1.58 -5.43 -14.33
C PRO A 89 1.92 -4.05 -13.78
N PHE A 90 1.09 -3.54 -12.88
CA PHE A 90 1.22 -2.20 -12.31
C PHE A 90 2.14 -2.12 -11.09
N LEU A 91 2.47 -3.25 -10.44
CA LEU A 91 3.31 -3.27 -9.23
C LEU A 91 4.71 -2.69 -9.48
N TYR A 92 5.32 -3.00 -10.62
CA TYR A 92 6.64 -2.48 -11.01
C TYR A 92 6.55 -1.39 -12.07
N ARG A 93 5.35 -0.91 -12.40
CA ARG A 93 5.19 0.12 -13.40
C ARG A 93 5.83 1.40 -12.87
N PRO A 94 6.74 2.05 -13.63
CA PRO A 94 7.14 3.41 -13.35
C PRO A 94 5.87 4.25 -13.40
N VAL A 95 5.45 4.78 -12.26
CA VAL A 95 4.21 5.54 -12.21
C VAL A 95 4.49 6.95 -12.72
N GLY A 96 4.39 7.10 -14.04
CA GLY A 96 4.78 8.32 -14.73
C GLY A 96 6.25 8.70 -14.45
N GLN A 97 6.65 9.89 -14.84
CA GLN A 97 8.00 10.40 -14.58
C GLN A 97 8.26 10.70 -13.09
N HIS A 98 7.29 10.45 -12.19
CA HIS A 98 7.25 11.07 -10.86
C HIS A 98 7.34 10.10 -9.68
N ALA A 99 7.03 8.81 -9.82
CA ALA A 99 7.14 7.87 -8.69
C ALA A 99 7.37 6.41 -9.10
N SER A 100 7.93 5.59 -8.20
CA SER A 100 7.99 4.13 -8.37
C SER A 100 7.85 3.41 -7.04
N ILE A 101 7.08 2.32 -7.03
CA ILE A 101 6.92 1.44 -5.86
C ILE A 101 8.17 0.55 -5.76
N HIS A 102 8.89 0.67 -4.65
CA HIS A 102 10.10 -0.09 -4.37
C HIS A 102 9.90 -0.96 -3.13
N ARG A 103 10.60 -2.11 -3.10
CA ARG A 103 10.62 -2.97 -1.91
C ARG A 103 11.76 -2.53 -1.00
N GLN A 104 11.46 -2.21 0.25
CA GLN A 104 12.47 -2.01 1.29
C GLN A 104 12.35 -3.11 2.35
N LYS A 105 13.47 -3.75 2.68
CA LYS A 105 13.55 -4.66 3.83
C LYS A 105 13.74 -3.84 5.09
N ILE A 106 12.73 -3.81 5.94
CA ILE A 106 12.79 -3.19 7.28
C ILE A 106 13.00 -4.31 8.29
N LYS A 107 14.05 -4.21 9.10
CA LYS A 107 14.32 -5.14 10.21
C LYS A 107 13.82 -4.51 11.51
N ASN A 108 12.82 -5.11 12.14
CA ASN A 108 12.37 -4.77 13.49
C ASN A 108 12.33 -6.03 14.36
N ASN A 109 13.03 -6.01 15.50
CA ASN A 109 13.07 -7.10 16.49
C ASN A 109 13.33 -8.50 15.89
N GLY A 110 14.27 -8.60 14.95
CA GLY A 110 14.63 -9.87 14.30
C GLY A 110 13.68 -10.33 13.19
N VAL A 111 12.53 -9.67 13.00
CA VAL A 111 11.62 -9.91 11.87
C VAL A 111 11.99 -8.99 10.72
N THR A 112 12.21 -9.56 9.54
CA THR A 112 12.40 -8.78 8.30
C THR A 112 11.05 -8.65 7.61
N LYS A 113 10.46 -7.45 7.63
CA LYS A 113 9.29 -7.13 6.81
C LYS A 113 9.77 -6.52 5.50
N VAL A 114 9.19 -6.94 4.38
CA VAL A 114 9.39 -6.26 3.10
C VAL A 114 8.20 -5.33 2.92
N THR A 115 8.45 -4.03 2.95
CA THR A 115 7.39 -3.03 2.83
C THR A 115 7.55 -2.31 1.50
N PRO A 116 6.48 -2.14 0.72
CA PRO A 116 6.54 -1.30 -0.46
C PRO A 116 6.56 0.16 -0.01
N PHE A 117 7.51 0.94 -0.53
CA PHE A 117 7.53 2.38 -0.35
C PHE A 117 7.52 3.05 -1.73
N ILE A 118 6.89 4.21 -1.79
CA ILE A 118 6.83 5.00 -3.02
C ILE A 118 7.96 6.00 -2.97
N LYS A 119 8.91 5.85 -3.90
CA LYS A 119 9.94 6.87 -4.11
C LYS A 119 9.42 7.85 -5.15
N TYR A 120 9.20 9.09 -4.76
CA TYR A 120 9.03 10.18 -5.70
C TYR A 120 10.39 10.51 -6.35
N LYS A 121 10.40 10.79 -7.65
CA LYS A 121 11.55 11.45 -8.30
C LYS A 121 11.43 12.96 -8.03
N ASP A 122 12.55 13.56 -7.66
CA ASP A 122 12.71 15.02 -7.52
C ASP A 122 12.39 15.74 -8.84
#